data_AF-A0A9D6MFQ6-F1
#
_entry.id   AF-A0A9D6MFQ6-F1
#
_cell.length_a   1.000
_cell.length_b   1.000
_cell.length_c   1.000
_cell.angle_alpha   90.00
_cell.angle_beta   90.00
_cell.angle_gamma   90.00
#
_symmetry.space_group_name_H-M   'P 1'
#
loop_
_entity.id
_entity.type
_entity.pdbx_description
1 polymer ?
#
loop_
_entity_poly.entity_id
_entity_poly.type
_entity_poly.pdbx_seq_one_letter_code
_entity_poly.pdbx_strand_id
1 'polypeptide(L)'
;MTAQEPKQDGKQYVLNLTLAGFAGQVGFLTLIIIIGALIGGLWLDQTLRTKPLFTILILLASVPVTIFVMYRVAMGFVTRIKPGAQARPEPAQEKADHP
;
A
#
# COMPACT_ATOMS: atom_id res chain seq x y z
N MET A 1 25.16 -27.40 -25.58
CA MET A 1 24.65 -26.11 -25.07
C MET A 1 23.13 -26.20 -25.06
N THR A 2 22.52 -26.66 -23.97
CA THR A 2 21.05 -26.79 -23.90
C THR A 2 20.51 -25.92 -22.77
N ALA A 3 19.55 -25.11 -23.16
CA ALA A 3 18.98 -23.97 -22.45
C ALA A 3 18.30 -24.38 -21.14
N GLN A 4 18.50 -23.55 -20.10
CA GLN A 4 17.75 -23.63 -18.86
C GLN A 4 16.31 -23.14 -19.07
N GLU A 5 15.37 -23.97 -18.63
CA GLU A 5 13.93 -23.66 -18.58
C GLU A 5 13.63 -22.49 -17.62
N PRO A 6 12.70 -21.57 -17.95
CA PRO A 6 12.37 -20.43 -17.12
C PRO A 6 11.38 -20.84 -16.03
N LYS A 7 11.87 -21.17 -14.83
CA LYS A 7 11.03 -21.46 -13.66
C LYS A 7 10.93 -20.24 -12.73
N GLN A 8 10.30 -19.15 -13.17
CA GLN A 8 10.08 -17.96 -12.33
C GLN A 8 8.74 -17.20 -12.54
N ASP A 9 7.73 -17.77 -13.18
CA ASP A 9 6.47 -17.05 -13.46
C ASP A 9 5.57 -16.81 -12.23
N GLY A 10 5.40 -17.79 -11.35
CA GLY A 10 4.38 -17.71 -10.29
C GLY A 10 4.63 -16.62 -9.24
N LYS A 11 5.89 -16.38 -8.86
CA LYS A 11 6.22 -15.35 -7.85
C LYS A 11 6.13 -13.93 -8.42
N GLN A 12 6.56 -13.75 -9.67
CA GLN A 12 6.44 -12.46 -10.35
C GLN A 12 4.97 -12.13 -10.65
N TYR A 13 4.16 -13.13 -11.03
CA TYR A 13 2.73 -12.96 -11.25
C TYR A 13 2.02 -12.51 -9.97
N VAL A 14 2.28 -13.13 -8.82
CA VAL A 14 1.69 -12.73 -7.53
C VAL A 14 2.15 -11.34 -7.11
N LEU A 15 3.43 -10.99 -7.32
CA LEU A 15 3.94 -9.64 -7.06
C LEU A 15 3.27 -8.59 -7.94
N ASN A 16 3.17 -8.83 -9.24
CA ASN A 16 2.53 -7.93 -10.20
C ASN A 16 1.03 -7.77 -9.90
N LEU A 17 0.35 -8.86 -9.51
CA LEU A 17 -1.06 -8.83 -9.12
C LEU A 17 -1.28 -8.05 -7.81
N THR A 18 -0.35 -8.19 -6.86
CA THR A 18 -0.37 -7.42 -5.62
C THR A 18 -0.12 -5.94 -5.90
N LEU A 19 0.83 -5.62 -6.77
CA LEU A 19 1.15 -4.24 -7.15
C LEU A 19 0.00 -3.57 -7.93
N ALA A 20 -0.66 -4.33 -8.82
CA ALA A 20 -1.85 -3.90 -9.54
C ALA A 20 -3.04 -3.68 -8.59
N GLY A 21 -3.23 -4.58 -7.61
CA GLY A 21 -4.24 -4.43 -6.56
C GLY A 21 -4.00 -3.18 -5.70
N PHE A 22 -2.75 -2.94 -5.30
CA PHE A 22 -2.36 -1.73 -4.59
C PHE A 22 -2.61 -0.46 -5.41
N ALA A 23 -2.18 -0.43 -6.68
CA ALA A 23 -2.39 0.71 -7.56
C ALA A 23 -3.89 1.00 -7.77
N GLY A 24 -4.70 -0.05 -7.99
CA GLY A 24 -6.15 0.07 -8.12
C GLY A 24 -6.82 0.59 -6.84
N GLN A 25 -6.42 0.09 -5.68
CA GLN A 25 -6.94 0.53 -4.39
C GLN A 25 -6.62 2.00 -4.13
N VAL A 26 -5.37 2.42 -4.37
CA VAL A 26 -4.95 3.81 -4.17
C VAL A 26 -5.70 4.74 -5.13
N GLY A 27 -5.84 4.35 -6.39
CA GLY A 27 -6.61 5.13 -7.38
C GLY A 27 -8.07 5.28 -6.99
N PHE A 28 -8.74 4.19 -6.62
CA PHE A 28 -10.14 4.20 -6.24
C PHE A 28 -10.40 5.00 -4.95
N LEU A 29 -9.54 4.82 -3.94
CA LEU A 29 -9.64 5.55 -2.68
C LEU A 29 -9.42 7.07 -2.89
N THR A 30 -8.44 7.44 -3.73
CA THR A 30 -8.19 8.84 -4.08
C THR A 30 -9.40 9.46 -4.78
N LEU A 31 -10.04 8.70 -5.70
CA LEU A 31 -11.24 9.17 -6.40
C LEU A 31 -12.39 9.44 -5.42
N ILE A 32 -12.65 8.54 -4.47
CA ILE A 32 -13.66 8.71 -3.44
C ILE A 32 -13.37 9.95 -2.58
N ILE A 33 -12.12 10.16 -2.17
CA ILE A 33 -11.73 11.32 -1.36
C ILE A 33 -11.98 12.62 -2.12
N ILE A 34 -11.60 12.70 -3.39
CA ILE A 34 -11.82 13.90 -4.22
C ILE A 34 -13.33 14.16 -4.39
N ILE A 35 -14.11 13.15 -4.72
CA ILE A 35 -15.57 13.28 -4.91
C ILE A 35 -16.24 13.72 -3.60
N GLY A 36 -15.89 13.10 -2.47
CA GLY A 36 -16.41 13.47 -1.16
C GLY A 36 -16.03 14.90 -0.75
N ALA A 37 -14.78 15.32 -1.03
CA ALA A 37 -14.31 16.67 -0.76
C ALA A 37 -15.01 17.71 -1.64
N LEU A 38 -15.30 17.40 -2.91
CA LEU A 38 -16.02 18.30 -3.81
C LEU A 38 -17.48 18.43 -3.41
N ILE A 39 -18.18 17.31 -3.16
CA ILE A 39 -19.60 17.35 -2.79
C ILE A 39 -19.77 18.00 -1.41
N GLY A 40 -18.98 17.58 -0.41
CA GLY A 40 -19.02 18.16 0.93
C GLY A 40 -18.57 19.62 0.94
N GLY A 41 -17.52 19.96 0.19
CA GLY A 41 -17.01 21.32 0.04
C GLY A 41 -18.03 22.26 -0.60
N LEU A 42 -18.64 21.87 -1.72
CA LEU A 42 -19.68 22.69 -2.38
C LEU A 42 -20.95 22.81 -1.54
N TRP A 43 -21.38 21.74 -0.87
CA TRP A 43 -22.58 21.78 -0.03
C TRP A 43 -22.40 22.72 1.16
N LEU A 44 -21.22 22.70 1.78
CA LEU A 44 -20.88 23.56 2.91
C LEU A 44 -20.64 25.02 2.46
N ASP A 45 -20.02 25.23 1.31
CA ASP A 45 -19.82 26.54 0.66
C ASP A 45 -21.17 27.20 0.31
N GLN A 46 -22.12 26.44 -0.27
CA GLN A 46 -23.48 26.94 -0.52
C GLN A 46 -24.24 27.30 0.75
N THR A 47 -24.02 26.57 1.85
CA THR A 47 -24.66 26.83 3.14
C THR A 47 -24.11 28.09 3.82
N LEU A 48 -22.81 28.40 3.62
CA LEU A 48 -22.13 29.49 4.31
C LEU A 48 -22.00 30.79 3.48
N ARG A 49 -22.39 30.81 2.19
CA ARG A 49 -22.27 31.96 1.26
C ARG A 49 -20.85 32.53 1.08
N THR A 50 -19.85 31.95 1.71
CA THR A 50 -18.43 32.24 1.52
C THR A 50 -17.91 31.38 0.39
N LYS A 51 -17.76 31.99 -0.80
CA LYS A 51 -16.92 31.59 -1.95
C LYS A 51 -15.91 30.48 -1.62
N PRO A 52 -15.51 29.57 -2.55
CA PRO A 52 -14.97 28.20 -2.34
C PRO A 52 -13.73 28.00 -1.46
N LEU A 53 -13.71 28.63 -0.29
CA LEU A 53 -12.66 28.61 0.71
C LEU A 53 -12.71 27.31 1.49
N PHE A 54 -13.91 26.77 1.75
CA PHE A 54 -14.04 25.47 2.43
C PHE A 54 -13.55 24.31 1.57
N THR A 55 -13.88 24.32 0.28
CA THR A 55 -13.34 23.35 -0.69
C THR A 55 -11.82 23.43 -0.75
N ILE A 56 -11.24 24.65 -0.77
CA ILE A 56 -9.79 24.86 -0.74
C ILE A 56 -9.17 24.38 0.58
N LEU A 57 -9.81 24.65 1.72
CA LEU A 57 -9.33 24.23 3.04
C LEU A 57 -9.34 22.71 3.20
N ILE A 58 -10.41 22.03 2.75
CA ILE A 58 -10.52 20.57 2.77
C ILE A 58 -9.50 19.94 1.81
N LEU A 59 -9.28 20.53 0.64
CA LEU A 59 -8.26 20.09 -0.30
C LEU A 59 -6.85 20.23 0.31
N LEU A 60 -6.55 21.37 0.93
CA LEU A 60 -5.31 21.60 1.68
C LEU A 60 -5.16 20.62 2.84
N ALA A 61 -6.25 20.26 3.53
CA ALA A 61 -6.26 19.28 4.61
C ALA A 61 -6.08 17.84 4.11
N SER A 62 -6.32 17.54 2.84
CA SER A 62 -6.11 16.18 2.28
C SER A 62 -4.64 15.76 2.32
N VAL A 63 -3.71 16.70 2.13
CA VAL A 63 -2.26 16.46 2.18
C VAL A 63 -1.79 16.03 3.58
N PRO A 64 -2.05 16.79 4.67
CA PRO A 64 -1.68 16.36 6.02
C PRO A 64 -2.42 15.09 6.46
N VAL A 65 -3.69 14.89 6.04
CA VAL A 65 -4.43 13.66 6.32
C VAL A 65 -3.74 12.45 5.68
N THR A 66 -3.32 12.55 4.42
CA THR A 66 -2.62 11.47 3.73
C THR A 66 -1.31 11.10 4.42
N ILE A 67 -0.50 12.10 4.79
CA ILE A 67 0.76 11.91 5.51
C ILE A 67 0.51 11.25 6.87
N PHE A 68 -0.51 11.70 7.60
CA PHE A 68 -0.87 11.16 8.91
C PHE A 68 -1.29 9.69 8.85
N VAL A 69 -2.12 9.32 7.86
CA VAL A 69 -2.54 7.93 7.64
C VAL A 69 -1.33 7.05 7.29
N MET A 70 -0.50 7.49 6.34
CA MET A 70 0.72 6.76 5.95
C MET A 70 1.65 6.54 7.13
N TYR A 71 1.87 7.59 7.95
CA TYR A 71 2.68 7.51 9.16
C TYR A 71 2.15 6.49 10.16
N ARG A 72 0.83 6.52 10.46
CA ARG A 72 0.19 5.55 11.36
C ARG A 72 0.31 4.11 10.87
N VAL A 73 0.10 3.90 9.58
CA VAL A 73 0.20 2.58 8.94
C VAL A 73 1.65 2.09 9.02
N ALA A 74 2.62 2.89 8.63
CA ALA A 74 4.04 2.54 8.68
C ALA A 74 4.49 2.18 10.11
N MET A 75 4.08 2.95 11.13
CA MET A 75 4.40 2.64 12.52
C MET A 75 3.72 1.37 13.03
N GLY A 76 2.49 1.09 12.55
CA GLY A 76 1.82 -0.19 12.79
C GLY A 76 2.57 -1.39 12.19
N PHE A 77 3.22 -1.22 11.03
CA PHE A 77 4.07 -2.26 10.45
C PHE A 77 5.41 -2.41 11.18
N VAL A 78 6.11 -1.31 11.48
CA VAL A 78 7.41 -1.33 12.17
C VAL A 78 7.31 -2.01 13.53
N THR A 79 6.24 -1.74 14.30
CA THR A 79 6.00 -2.39 15.60
C THR A 79 5.71 -3.90 15.50
N ARG A 80 5.32 -4.40 14.33
CA ARG A 80 5.11 -5.84 14.07
C ARG A 80 6.40 -6.55 13.66
N ILE A 81 7.44 -5.81 13.25
CA ILE A 81 8.74 -6.39 12.92
C ILE A 81 9.47 -6.65 14.24
N LYS A 82 9.30 -7.86 14.80
CA LYS A 82 10.23 -8.39 15.79
C LYS A 82 11.59 -8.57 15.11
N PRO A 83 12.66 -7.89 15.54
CA PRO A 83 14.01 -8.28 15.14
C PRO A 83 14.29 -9.65 15.79
N GLY A 84 14.33 -10.73 15.01
CA GLY A 84 14.91 -11.99 15.48
C GLY A 84 14.11 -13.29 15.35
N ALA A 85 13.22 -13.45 14.35
CA ALA A 85 12.68 -14.79 14.08
C ALA A 85 12.40 -15.02 12.59
N GLN A 86 13.47 -15.11 11.78
CA GLN A 86 13.54 -15.95 10.56
C GLN A 86 14.88 -15.73 9.84
N ALA A 87 15.93 -16.35 10.37
CA ALA A 87 17.13 -16.67 9.61
C ALA A 87 17.86 -17.83 10.28
N ARG A 88 17.35 -19.06 10.10
CA ARG A 88 18.23 -20.23 10.05
C ARG A 88 17.72 -21.21 9.00
N PRO A 89 18.30 -21.20 7.80
CA PRO A 89 18.41 -22.40 6.99
C PRO A 89 19.55 -23.22 7.59
N GLU A 90 19.24 -24.33 8.29
CA GLU A 90 20.26 -25.34 8.58
C GLU A 90 20.33 -26.35 7.42
N PRO A 91 21.55 -26.77 7.06
CA PRO A 91 21.88 -27.32 5.76
C PRO A 91 21.61 -28.82 5.68
N ALA A 92 21.58 -29.32 4.44
CA ALA A 92 21.57 -30.73 4.11
C ALA A 92 22.68 -31.50 4.85
N GLN A 93 22.30 -32.30 5.83
CA GLN A 93 23.07 -33.45 6.28
C GLN A 93 22.69 -34.63 5.38
N GLU A 94 23.45 -34.75 4.30
CA GLU A 94 24.15 -35.98 3.91
C GLU A 94 23.70 -37.23 4.71
N LYS A 95 22.71 -37.94 4.17
CA LYS A 95 22.49 -39.35 4.49
C LYS A 95 22.82 -40.15 3.25
N ALA A 96 24.08 -40.03 2.83
CA ALA A 96 24.75 -41.06 2.07
C ALA A 96 25.54 -41.91 3.07
N ASP A 97 25.28 -43.21 2.95
CA ASP A 97 26.16 -44.32 3.28
C ASP A 97 25.87 -45.17 4.53
N HIS A 98 25.90 -46.46 4.20
CA HIS A 98 25.60 -47.70 4.90
C HIS A 98 26.70 -48.04 5.94
N PRO A 99 26.42 -48.92 6.90
CA PRO A 99 26.56 -50.36 6.65
C PRO A 99 25.38 -51.24 7.10
#